data_AF-A0A0W0EWT5-F1
#
_entry.id   AF-A0A0W0EWT5-F1
#
_cell.length_a   1.000
_cell.length_b   1.000
_cell.length_c   1.000
_cell.angle_alpha   90.00
_cell.angle_beta   90.00
_cell.angle_gamma   90.00
#
_symmetry.space_group_name_H-M   'P 1'
#
loop_
_entity.id
_entity.type
_entity.pdbx_description
1 polymer ?
#
loop_
_entity_poly.entity_id
_entity_poly.type
_entity_poly.pdbx_seq_one_letter_code
_entity_poly.pdbx_strand_id
1 'polypeptide(L)'
;MLFHRNTTSSSASASPPPPSPQPQRAMTMPVPASTSTSESVSVTPPATPNRRHSFGVAADIFVKIRQRSPRNNKKPDDIESVSGDGPQSHPGLSEGMTTAKKEFVTHTDTFTCIGGVNAPLLLRATRTSLLEMAEMCGGNCLVDEQWKCTISGPKSRPRGTYKVQIHYSAAATKSSKSDPHRPVALDAAKSVAGLMTIMERQEF
;
A
#
# COMPACT_ATOMS: atom_id res chain seq x y z
N MET A 1 62.45 -25.05 26.34
CA MET A 1 61.40 -24.03 26.10
C MET A 1 61.86 -23.14 24.95
N LEU A 2 61.35 -23.38 23.74
CA LEU A 2 61.62 -22.58 22.53
C LEU A 2 60.35 -21.82 22.16
N PHE A 3 60.40 -20.50 22.15
CA PHE A 3 59.32 -19.64 21.67
C PHE A 3 59.53 -19.32 20.19
N HIS A 4 58.59 -19.77 19.34
CA HIS A 4 58.53 -19.39 17.92
C HIS A 4 57.76 -18.07 17.79
N ARG A 5 58.37 -17.07 17.15
CA ARG A 5 57.72 -15.84 16.70
C ARG A 5 57.46 -15.94 15.20
N ASN A 6 56.20 -15.97 14.79
CA ASN A 6 55.81 -15.80 13.39
C ASN A 6 55.38 -14.35 13.14
N THR A 7 56.15 -13.64 12.33
CA THR A 7 55.80 -12.36 11.71
C THR A 7 55.29 -12.62 10.29
N THR A 8 54.00 -12.41 10.05
CA THR A 8 53.41 -12.41 8.70
C THR A 8 53.27 -10.97 8.22
N SER A 9 54.02 -10.63 7.17
CA SER A 9 53.97 -9.37 6.44
C SER A 9 52.76 -9.32 5.51
N SER A 10 51.83 -8.38 5.73
CA SER A 10 50.71 -8.09 4.82
C SER A 10 51.17 -7.18 3.67
N SER A 11 51.10 -7.68 2.45
CA SER A 11 51.26 -6.91 1.21
C SER A 11 49.96 -6.19 0.87
N ALA A 12 49.97 -4.86 0.86
CA ALA A 12 48.85 -4.04 0.43
C ALA A 12 48.75 -4.01 -1.10
N SER A 13 47.63 -4.49 -1.65
CA SER A 13 47.28 -4.39 -3.06
C SER A 13 46.61 -3.04 -3.32
N ALA A 14 47.25 -2.19 -4.12
CA ALA A 14 46.71 -0.89 -4.54
C ALA A 14 45.66 -1.07 -5.65
N SER A 15 44.44 -0.58 -5.40
CA SER A 15 43.36 -0.58 -6.40
C SER A 15 43.54 0.54 -7.43
N PRO A 16 43.16 0.32 -8.71
CA PRO A 16 43.25 1.34 -9.75
C PRO A 16 42.20 2.46 -9.58
N PRO A 17 42.50 3.68 -10.05
CA PRO A 17 41.60 4.83 -9.94
C PRO A 17 40.38 4.72 -10.89
N PRO A 18 39.24 5.31 -10.51
CA PRO A 18 38.02 5.27 -11.31
C PRO A 18 38.10 6.18 -12.56
N PRO A 19 37.39 5.83 -13.65
CA PRO A 19 37.36 6.61 -14.88
C PRO A 19 36.59 7.93 -14.73
N SER A 20 37.11 8.98 -15.37
CA SER A 20 36.53 10.33 -15.38
C SER A 20 35.19 10.40 -16.14
N PRO A 21 34.20 11.17 -15.65
CA PRO A 21 32.89 11.29 -16.31
C PRO A 21 32.97 12.14 -17.59
N GLN A 22 32.46 11.59 -18.70
CA GLN A 22 32.25 12.32 -19.95
C GLN A 22 31.04 13.27 -19.86
N PRO A 23 31.13 14.51 -20.37
CA PRO A 23 30.00 15.43 -20.42
C PRO A 23 29.00 15.04 -21.51
N GLN A 24 27.77 14.71 -21.10
CA GLN A 24 26.67 14.48 -22.03
C GLN A 24 26.06 15.81 -22.50
N ARG A 25 26.03 16.00 -23.82
CA ARG A 25 25.42 17.13 -24.53
C ARG A 25 23.90 17.15 -24.27
N ALA A 26 23.41 18.27 -23.74
CA ALA A 26 21.98 18.57 -23.65
C ALA A 26 21.40 18.80 -25.06
N MET A 27 20.36 18.04 -25.42
CA MET A 27 19.52 18.33 -26.58
C MET A 27 18.26 19.05 -26.12
N THR A 28 18.14 20.31 -26.54
CA THR A 28 16.96 21.16 -26.42
C THR A 28 15.82 20.61 -27.28
N MET A 29 14.65 20.38 -26.70
CA MET A 29 13.40 20.12 -27.43
C MET A 29 12.40 21.25 -27.17
N PRO A 30 11.68 21.75 -28.20
CA PRO A 30 10.72 22.84 -28.05
C PRO A 30 9.24 22.42 -28.26
N VAL A 31 8.31 23.26 -27.75
CA VAL A 31 6.90 23.49 -28.22
C VAL A 31 5.83 22.44 -27.78
N PRO A 32 4.48 22.68 -27.78
CA PRO A 32 3.61 23.88 -27.90
C PRO A 32 2.58 24.10 -26.75
N ALA A 33 1.90 25.25 -26.87
CA ALA A 33 0.78 25.73 -26.08
C ALA A 33 -0.63 25.27 -26.56
N SER A 34 -1.59 25.43 -25.64
CA SER A 34 -3.03 25.69 -25.84
C SER A 34 -3.94 24.53 -26.30
N THR A 35 -5.07 24.33 -25.63
CA THR A 35 -6.43 24.64 -26.15
C THR A 35 -7.47 24.41 -25.04
N SER A 36 -8.19 25.47 -24.71
CA SER A 36 -9.41 25.51 -23.90
C SER A 36 -10.61 25.00 -24.68
N THR A 37 -11.51 24.20 -24.09
CA THR A 37 -12.91 24.12 -24.56
C THR A 37 -13.86 23.85 -23.40
N SER A 38 -14.77 24.79 -23.23
CA SER A 38 -15.92 24.85 -22.33
C SER A 38 -17.10 24.04 -22.89
N GLU A 39 -17.98 23.51 -22.04
CA GLU A 39 -19.44 23.36 -22.24
C GLU A 39 -20.02 22.67 -20.97
N SER A 40 -20.79 23.31 -20.09
CA SER A 40 -22.18 23.79 -20.22
C SER A 40 -23.15 22.67 -20.66
N VAL A 41 -24.03 22.21 -19.75
CA VAL A 41 -25.50 22.41 -19.82
C VAL A 41 -26.14 21.75 -18.57
N SER A 42 -26.85 22.58 -17.82
CA SER A 42 -27.77 22.28 -16.71
C SER A 42 -29.20 22.08 -17.22
N VAL A 43 -29.90 21.00 -16.81
CA VAL A 43 -31.39 20.95 -16.82
C VAL A 43 -31.94 19.99 -15.74
N THR A 44 -32.47 20.56 -14.64
CA THR A 44 -33.66 20.08 -13.88
C THR A 44 -34.91 20.73 -14.51
N PRO A 45 -36.21 20.40 -14.23
CA PRO A 45 -36.89 19.75 -13.06
C PRO A 45 -38.07 18.82 -13.56
N PRO A 46 -39.31 18.68 -12.97
CA PRO A 46 -39.87 18.92 -11.63
C PRO A 46 -40.67 17.74 -11.00
N ALA A 47 -40.99 17.90 -9.72
CA ALA A 47 -41.88 17.06 -8.91
C ALA A 47 -43.38 17.31 -9.16
N THR A 48 -44.24 16.33 -8.85
CA THR A 48 -45.68 16.52 -8.56
C THR A 48 -46.26 15.37 -7.70
N PRO A 49 -47.42 15.55 -7.04
CA PRO A 49 -47.62 15.16 -5.64
C PRO A 49 -48.83 14.22 -5.39
N ASN A 50 -48.94 13.83 -4.11
CA ASN A 50 -50.19 13.67 -3.33
C ASN A 50 -51.15 12.49 -3.64
N ARG A 51 -51.29 11.57 -2.68
CA ARG A 51 -52.61 11.02 -2.34
C ARG A 51 -52.66 10.53 -0.90
N ARG A 52 -53.47 11.20 -0.08
CA ARG A 52 -53.83 10.82 1.28
C ARG A 52 -55.11 9.95 1.31
N HIS A 53 -55.22 9.21 2.42
CA HIS A 53 -56.41 8.68 3.12
C HIS A 53 -57.10 7.41 2.58
N SER A 54 -57.06 6.33 3.36
CA SER A 54 -58.25 5.87 4.12
C SER A 54 -57.83 4.91 5.25
N PHE A 55 -58.43 5.12 6.42
CA PHE A 55 -58.47 4.14 7.51
C PHE A 55 -59.46 3.02 7.13
N GLY A 56 -59.20 1.79 7.55
CA GLY A 56 -60.15 0.70 7.39
C GLY A 56 -59.60 -0.68 7.74
N VAL A 57 -59.94 -1.12 8.96
CA VAL A 57 -60.24 -2.51 9.34
C VAL A 57 -59.07 -3.51 9.42
N ALA A 58 -58.83 -3.94 10.66
CA ALA A 58 -58.03 -5.10 11.00
C ALA A 58 -58.62 -6.37 10.37
N ALA A 59 -57.80 -7.05 9.57
CA ALA A 59 -58.02 -8.44 9.18
C ALA A 59 -56.71 -9.19 9.42
N ASP A 60 -56.80 -10.25 10.23
CA ASP A 60 -55.72 -11.20 10.51
C ASP A 60 -55.24 -11.84 9.20
N ILE A 61 -54.18 -11.27 8.62
CA ILE A 61 -53.42 -11.94 7.58
C ILE A 61 -52.40 -12.79 8.30
N PHE A 62 -52.71 -14.08 8.44
CA PHE A 62 -51.70 -15.11 8.65
C PHE A 62 -50.73 -15.08 7.46
N VAL A 63 -49.70 -14.24 7.57
CA VAL A 63 -48.54 -14.29 6.71
C VAL A 63 -47.89 -15.63 7.01
N LYS A 64 -48.21 -16.63 6.21
CA LYS A 64 -47.36 -17.80 6.01
C LYS A 64 -46.06 -17.26 5.44
N ILE A 65 -45.19 -16.81 6.35
CA ILE A 65 -43.81 -16.49 6.11
C ILE A 65 -43.24 -17.80 5.58
N ARG A 66 -43.23 -17.95 4.25
CA ARG A 66 -42.26 -18.80 3.59
C ARG A 66 -40.95 -18.23 4.10
N GLN A 67 -40.37 -18.90 5.10
CA GLN A 67 -38.99 -18.75 5.49
C GLN A 67 -38.23 -18.83 4.17
N ARG A 68 -37.85 -17.66 3.64
CA ARG A 68 -36.84 -17.58 2.62
C ARG A 68 -35.66 -18.20 3.33
N SER A 69 -35.35 -19.44 2.93
CA SER A 69 -34.10 -20.12 3.22
C SER A 69 -33.02 -19.06 3.42
N PRO A 70 -32.27 -19.08 4.54
CA PRO A 70 -31.23 -18.10 4.78
C PRO A 70 -30.37 -18.12 3.53
N ARG A 71 -30.53 -17.09 2.69
CA ARG A 71 -29.63 -16.88 1.57
C ARG A 71 -28.30 -16.83 2.27
N ASN A 72 -27.51 -17.85 2.00
CA ASN A 72 -26.17 -18.01 2.49
C ASN A 72 -25.44 -16.76 1.96
N ASN A 73 -25.51 -15.66 2.72
CA ASN A 73 -24.76 -14.44 2.51
C ASN A 73 -23.33 -14.86 2.81
N LYS A 74 -22.75 -15.64 1.90
CA LYS A 74 -21.33 -15.86 1.84
C LYS A 74 -20.77 -14.46 1.75
N LYS A 75 -20.17 -14.01 2.85
CA LYS A 75 -19.43 -12.76 2.87
C LYS A 75 -18.53 -12.78 1.63
N PRO A 76 -18.43 -11.69 0.86
CA PRO A 76 -17.45 -11.64 -0.22
C PRO A 76 -16.12 -12.15 0.33
N ASP A 77 -15.52 -13.13 -0.34
CA ASP A 77 -14.31 -13.79 0.13
C ASP A 77 -13.22 -12.72 0.29
N ASP A 78 -13.03 -12.25 1.52
CA ASP A 78 -12.00 -11.28 1.85
C ASP A 78 -10.66 -12.02 1.78
N ILE A 79 -9.77 -11.54 0.92
CA ILE A 79 -8.42 -12.08 0.81
C ILE A 79 -7.55 -11.33 1.80
N GLU A 80 -7.14 -12.03 2.86
CA GLU A 80 -6.20 -11.51 3.85
C GLU A 80 -4.77 -12.04 3.57
N SER A 81 -3.80 -11.13 3.68
CA SER A 81 -2.36 -11.38 3.62
C SER A 81 -1.66 -10.60 4.73
N VAL A 82 -0.64 -11.19 5.33
CA VAL A 82 0.19 -10.56 6.37
C VAL A 82 1.67 -10.85 6.11
N SER A 83 2.56 -9.99 6.60
CA SER A 83 4.01 -10.16 6.44
C SER A 83 4.59 -11.38 7.18
N GLY A 84 3.89 -11.88 8.19
CA GLY A 84 4.31 -13.03 9.01
C GLY A 84 3.82 -12.92 10.45
N ASP A 85 4.32 -13.82 11.30
CA ASP A 85 3.89 -13.93 12.71
C ASP A 85 4.40 -12.79 13.62
N GLY A 86 5.41 -12.04 13.18
CA GLY A 86 5.97 -10.93 13.95
C GLY A 86 6.70 -9.90 13.11
N PRO A 87 7.25 -8.85 13.76
CA PRO A 87 8.02 -7.81 13.10
C PRO A 87 9.28 -8.36 12.42
N GLN A 88 9.56 -7.87 11.20
CA GLN A 88 10.69 -8.32 10.39
C GLN A 88 11.53 -7.14 9.93
N SER A 89 12.84 -7.36 9.80
CA SER A 89 13.78 -6.35 9.28
C SER A 89 14.52 -6.89 8.07
N HIS A 90 14.90 -6.00 7.15
CA HIS A 90 15.77 -6.37 6.04
C HIS A 90 17.16 -6.81 6.54
N PRO A 91 17.77 -7.81 5.90
CA PRO A 91 19.06 -8.34 6.33
C PRO A 91 20.12 -7.23 6.34
N GLY A 92 20.87 -7.16 7.43
CA GLY A 92 21.93 -6.19 7.65
C GLY A 92 21.47 -4.80 8.08
N LEU A 93 20.18 -4.45 8.00
CA LEU A 93 19.71 -3.11 8.37
C LEU A 93 19.77 -2.89 9.89
N SER A 94 19.42 -3.93 10.67
CA SER A 94 19.51 -3.92 12.14
C SER A 94 20.95 -3.80 12.65
N GLU A 95 21.91 -4.41 11.94
CA GLU A 95 23.35 -4.32 12.28
C GLU A 95 23.94 -2.94 11.93
N GLY A 96 23.37 -2.27 10.92
CA GLY A 96 23.83 -0.97 10.44
C GLY A 96 23.31 0.22 11.24
N MET A 97 22.45 -0.02 12.24
CA MET A 97 21.83 1.02 13.06
C MET A 97 22.90 1.85 13.77
N THR A 98 22.90 3.16 13.52
CA THR A 98 23.83 4.10 14.17
C THR A 98 23.32 4.57 15.53
N THR A 99 22.03 4.36 15.80
CA THR A 99 21.36 4.82 17.03
C THR A 99 20.47 3.72 17.56
N ALA A 100 20.47 3.50 18.88
CA ALA A 100 19.54 2.58 19.53
C ALA A 100 18.09 3.10 19.58
N LYS A 101 17.88 4.40 19.33
CA LYS A 101 16.57 5.04 19.32
C LYS A 101 15.75 4.51 18.14
N LYS A 102 14.55 4.04 18.45
CA LYS A 102 13.51 3.60 17.52
C LYS A 102 12.25 4.40 17.81
N GLU A 103 11.67 5.00 16.78
CA GLU A 103 10.39 5.70 16.86
C GLU A 103 9.34 4.86 16.13
N PHE A 104 8.32 4.37 16.82
CA PHE A 104 7.31 3.52 16.19
C PHE A 104 6.34 4.37 15.36
N VAL A 105 6.19 4.02 14.09
CA VAL A 105 5.32 4.68 13.13
C VAL A 105 4.33 3.66 12.56
N THR A 106 3.10 4.09 12.34
CA THR A 106 2.04 3.27 11.75
C THR A 106 1.31 4.12 10.73
N HIS A 107 0.90 3.51 9.62
CA HIS A 107 0.17 4.17 8.56
C HIS A 107 -0.87 3.22 7.97
N THR A 108 -2.06 3.76 7.69
CA THR A 108 -3.15 2.99 7.10
C THR A 108 -3.59 3.64 5.80
N ASP A 109 -3.55 2.84 4.73
CA ASP A 109 -4.07 3.23 3.42
C ASP A 109 -5.34 2.44 3.10
N THR A 110 -6.28 3.11 2.44
CA THR A 110 -7.42 2.47 1.79
C THR A 110 -7.41 2.81 0.31
N PHE A 111 -7.34 1.80 -0.55
CA PHE A 111 -7.42 1.92 -1.99
C PHE A 111 -8.74 1.38 -2.52
N THR A 112 -9.32 2.10 -3.48
CA THR A 112 -10.43 1.59 -4.29
C THR A 112 -9.89 1.26 -5.68
N CYS A 113 -9.93 0.00 -6.08
CA CYS A 113 -9.38 -0.47 -7.36
C CYS A 113 -10.47 -1.06 -8.26
N ILE A 114 -10.25 -1.03 -9.57
CA ILE A 114 -11.05 -1.78 -10.56
C ILE A 114 -10.13 -2.67 -11.42
N GLY A 115 -10.70 -3.71 -12.01
CA GLY A 115 -10.02 -4.57 -13.00
C GLY A 115 -9.07 -5.62 -12.42
N GLY A 116 -8.48 -5.37 -11.25
CA GLY A 116 -7.59 -6.29 -10.53
C GLY A 116 -6.98 -5.59 -9.31
N VAL A 117 -6.12 -6.30 -8.57
CA VAL A 117 -5.38 -5.75 -7.43
C VAL A 117 -3.95 -6.26 -7.45
N ASN A 118 -2.99 -5.36 -7.59
CA ASN A 118 -1.56 -5.64 -7.44
C ASN A 118 -1.13 -5.23 -6.03
N ALA A 119 -1.30 -6.13 -5.06
CA ALA A 119 -1.00 -5.86 -3.65
C ALA A 119 0.47 -5.47 -3.41
N PRO A 120 1.49 -6.09 -4.05
CA PRO A 120 2.86 -5.65 -3.92
C PRO A 120 3.11 -4.19 -4.29
N LEU A 121 2.41 -3.67 -5.30
CA LEU A 121 2.54 -2.26 -5.70
C LEU A 121 1.94 -1.34 -4.64
N LEU A 122 0.76 -1.68 -4.12
CA LEU A 122 0.08 -0.89 -3.08
C LEU A 122 0.89 -0.89 -1.77
N LEU A 123 1.45 -2.04 -1.37
CA LEU A 123 2.34 -2.13 -0.20
C LEU A 123 3.58 -1.25 -0.34
N ARG A 124 4.17 -1.16 -1.55
CA ARG A 124 5.28 -0.24 -1.80
C ARG A 124 4.86 1.21 -1.63
N ALA A 125 3.69 1.60 -2.17
CA ALA A 125 3.17 2.95 -2.03
C ALA A 125 2.93 3.32 -0.55
N THR A 126 2.30 2.44 0.23
CA THR A 126 2.09 2.65 1.67
C THR A 126 3.41 2.73 2.43
N ARG A 127 4.39 1.88 2.09
CA ARG A 127 5.72 1.92 2.72
C ARG A 127 6.46 3.22 2.41
N THR A 128 6.33 3.78 1.21
CA THR A 128 6.92 5.09 0.87
C THR A 128 6.40 6.17 1.81
N SER A 129 5.08 6.24 2.03
CA SER A 129 4.49 7.18 3.00
C SER A 129 5.01 6.96 4.43
N LEU A 130 5.20 5.69 4.83
CA LEU A 130 5.79 5.36 6.14
C LEU A 130 7.27 5.81 6.25
N LEU A 131 8.03 5.74 5.15
CA LEU A 131 9.42 6.19 5.11
C LEU A 131 9.51 7.71 5.16
N GLU A 132 8.61 8.43 4.49
CA GLU A 132 8.49 9.89 4.61
C GLU A 132 8.19 10.29 6.06
N MET A 133 7.32 9.56 6.77
CA MET A 133 7.09 9.75 8.20
C MET A 133 8.36 9.48 9.03
N ALA A 134 9.13 8.44 8.70
CA ALA A 134 10.39 8.16 9.37
C ALA A 134 11.41 9.29 9.18
N GLU A 135 11.48 9.89 7.99
CA GLU A 135 12.32 11.06 7.71
C GLU A 135 11.91 12.28 8.55
N MET A 136 10.61 12.53 8.72
CA MET A 136 10.12 13.56 9.63
C MET A 136 10.50 13.31 11.10
N CYS A 137 10.63 12.05 11.51
CA CYS A 137 11.15 11.66 12.83
C CYS A 137 12.68 11.69 12.92
N GLY A 138 13.37 12.07 11.84
CA GLY A 138 14.83 12.09 11.75
C GLY A 138 15.47 10.71 11.55
N GLY A 139 14.68 9.69 11.21
CA GLY A 139 15.18 8.40 10.73
C GLY A 139 15.51 8.45 9.23
N ASN A 140 16.18 7.41 8.73
CA ASN A 140 16.47 7.24 7.30
C ASN A 140 16.17 5.82 6.79
N CYS A 141 15.64 4.97 7.66
CA CYS A 141 15.28 3.60 7.34
C CYS A 141 14.20 3.08 8.28
N LEU A 142 13.53 2.00 7.85
CA LEU A 142 12.51 1.31 8.61
C LEU A 142 13.02 -0.06 9.06
N VAL A 143 12.85 -0.37 10.34
CA VAL A 143 13.12 -1.69 10.92
C VAL A 143 11.88 -2.20 11.62
N ASP A 144 11.87 -3.49 11.99
CA ASP A 144 10.74 -4.13 12.69
C ASP A 144 9.40 -3.89 11.94
N GLU A 145 9.45 -4.01 10.62
CA GLU A 145 8.34 -3.80 9.71
C GLU A 145 7.32 -4.93 9.86
N GLN A 146 6.04 -4.57 9.85
CA GLN A 146 4.92 -5.51 9.80
C GLN A 146 3.80 -4.90 8.98
N TRP A 147 3.13 -5.72 8.16
CA TRP A 147 1.98 -5.26 7.39
C TRP A 147 0.86 -6.30 7.34
N LYS A 148 -0.35 -5.79 7.20
CA LYS A 148 -1.58 -6.54 6.92
C LYS A 148 -2.29 -5.90 5.73
N CYS A 149 -2.67 -6.73 4.77
CA CYS A 149 -3.39 -6.33 3.58
C CYS A 149 -4.69 -7.14 3.48
N THR A 150 -5.82 -6.44 3.42
CA THR A 150 -7.14 -7.04 3.26
C THR A 150 -7.76 -6.54 1.96
N ILE A 151 -8.08 -7.46 1.05
CA ILE A 151 -8.77 -7.16 -0.21
C ILE A 151 -10.20 -7.64 -0.09
N SER A 152 -11.14 -6.70 -0.07
CA SER A 152 -12.56 -6.98 -0.12
C SER A 152 -13.07 -6.96 -1.56
N GLY A 153 -13.68 -8.08 -1.96
CA GLY A 153 -14.27 -8.26 -3.27
C GLY A 153 -15.48 -7.34 -3.54
N PRO A 154 -15.87 -7.19 -4.81
CA PRO A 154 -16.97 -6.32 -5.22
C PRO A 154 -18.32 -6.77 -4.63
N LYS A 155 -18.97 -5.87 -3.88
CA LYS A 155 -20.22 -6.19 -3.15
C LYS A 155 -21.43 -6.54 -4.03
N SER A 156 -21.50 -6.16 -5.31
CA SER A 156 -22.73 -6.39 -6.10
C SER A 156 -22.66 -6.18 -7.63
N ARG A 157 -21.48 -6.04 -8.25
CA ARG A 157 -21.42 -5.74 -9.70
C ARG A 157 -20.41 -6.64 -10.44
N PRO A 158 -20.73 -7.10 -11.66
CA PRO A 158 -19.81 -7.89 -12.50
C PRO A 158 -18.56 -7.11 -12.96
N ARG A 159 -18.54 -5.78 -12.78
CA ARG A 159 -17.35 -4.90 -12.86
C ARG A 159 -17.20 -4.08 -11.58
N GLY A 160 -17.33 -4.72 -10.44
CA GLY A 160 -17.30 -4.00 -9.17
C GLY A 160 -15.88 -3.59 -8.78
N THR A 161 -15.82 -2.68 -7.82
CA THR A 161 -14.58 -2.21 -7.22
C THR A 161 -14.09 -3.18 -6.16
N TYR A 162 -12.78 -3.31 -6.05
CA TYR A 162 -12.10 -3.92 -4.92
C TYR A 162 -11.76 -2.83 -3.92
N LYS A 163 -12.03 -3.07 -2.64
CA LYS A 163 -11.55 -2.21 -1.57
C LYS A 163 -10.35 -2.89 -0.92
N VAL A 164 -9.20 -2.25 -0.95
CA VAL A 164 -7.96 -2.76 -0.36
C VAL A 164 -7.64 -1.90 0.85
N GLN A 165 -7.46 -2.51 2.00
CA GLN A 165 -7.00 -1.84 3.21
C GLN A 165 -5.62 -2.38 3.57
N ILE A 166 -4.65 -1.49 3.71
CA ILE A 166 -3.29 -1.81 4.12
C ILE A 166 -3.02 -1.12 5.45
N HIS A 167 -2.67 -1.91 6.45
CA HIS A 167 -2.14 -1.41 7.72
C HIS A 167 -0.66 -1.77 7.79
N TYR A 168 0.20 -0.76 7.88
CA TYR A 168 1.65 -0.92 7.90
C TYR A 168 2.23 -0.26 9.14
N SER A 169 3.04 -1.00 9.90
CA SER A 169 3.74 -0.52 11.08
C SER A 169 5.23 -0.82 10.98
N ALA A 170 6.06 0.06 11.52
CA ALA A 170 7.51 -0.12 11.59
C ALA A 170 8.10 0.75 12.71
N ALA A 171 9.39 0.54 12.98
CA ALA A 171 10.21 1.45 13.76
C ALA A 171 11.13 2.27 12.84
N ALA A 172 10.98 3.60 12.86
CA ALA A 172 11.90 4.54 12.24
C ALA A 172 13.21 4.60 13.03
N THR A 173 14.34 4.52 12.34
CA THR A 173 15.67 4.61 12.97
C THR A 173 16.71 5.21 12.02
N LYS A 174 17.91 5.46 12.55
CA LYS A 174 19.07 5.89 11.76
C LYS A 174 19.99 4.70 11.52
N SER A 175 20.36 4.49 10.26
CA SER A 175 21.30 3.46 9.83
C SER A 175 22.37 4.05 8.91
N SER A 176 23.55 3.45 8.96
CA SER A 176 24.63 3.71 8.01
C SER A 176 24.38 3.04 6.66
N LYS A 177 23.50 2.02 6.62
CA LYS A 177 23.07 1.34 5.40
C LYS A 177 21.84 2.04 4.81
N SER A 178 21.78 2.07 3.48
CA SER A 178 20.64 2.60 2.75
C SER A 178 19.40 1.70 2.90
N ASP A 179 18.23 2.33 2.99
CA ASP A 179 16.95 1.61 2.99
C ASP A 179 16.73 0.89 1.64
N PRO A 180 16.26 -0.36 1.63
CA PRO A 180 16.08 -1.12 0.39
C PRO A 180 14.85 -0.69 -0.44
N HIS A 181 14.04 0.26 0.05
CA HIS A 181 12.82 0.75 -0.60
C HIS A 181 11.84 -0.35 -1.03
N ARG A 182 11.80 -1.45 -0.27
CA ARG A 182 10.96 -2.62 -0.55
C ARG A 182 10.32 -3.12 0.75
N PRO A 183 9.01 -3.46 0.76
CA PRO A 183 8.39 -4.10 1.91
C PRO A 183 9.02 -5.45 2.25
N VAL A 184 9.07 -5.77 3.55
CA VAL A 184 9.42 -7.11 4.04
C VAL A 184 8.37 -8.13 3.59
N ALA A 185 8.77 -9.39 3.43
CA ALA A 185 7.90 -10.52 3.06
C ALA A 185 6.92 -10.25 1.90
N LEU A 186 7.34 -9.46 0.91
CA LEU A 186 6.49 -9.03 -0.21
C LEU A 186 5.87 -10.20 -1.00
N ASP A 187 6.50 -11.36 -0.96
CA ASP A 187 6.07 -12.62 -1.55
C ASP A 187 4.83 -13.22 -0.87
N ALA A 188 4.56 -12.88 0.38
CA ALA A 188 3.33 -13.29 1.09
C ALA A 188 2.08 -12.52 0.63
N ALA A 189 2.23 -11.45 -0.16
CA ALA A 189 1.12 -10.61 -0.60
C ALA A 189 0.31 -11.27 -1.71
N LYS A 190 -0.98 -11.54 -1.45
CA LYS A 190 -1.90 -12.09 -2.46
C LYS A 190 -2.49 -10.96 -3.30
N SER A 191 -2.58 -11.21 -4.60
CA SER A 191 -3.11 -10.28 -5.60
C SER A 191 -4.37 -10.83 -6.27
N VAL A 192 -5.19 -9.94 -6.82
CA VAL A 192 -6.32 -10.31 -7.68
C VAL A 192 -5.91 -10.10 -9.12
N ALA A 193 -6.03 -11.15 -9.94
CA ALA A 193 -5.66 -11.11 -11.35
C ALA A 193 -6.42 -10.02 -12.12
N GLY A 194 -5.75 -9.45 -13.12
CA GLY A 194 -6.27 -8.41 -14.00
C GLY A 194 -5.51 -7.09 -13.91
N LEU A 195 -5.85 -6.15 -14.80
CA LEU A 195 -5.20 -4.83 -14.82
C LEU A 195 -5.78 -3.97 -13.71
N MET A 196 -4.94 -3.63 -12.73
CA MET A 196 -5.34 -2.76 -11.62
C MET A 196 -5.37 -1.30 -12.08
N THR A 197 -6.53 -0.66 -11.89
CA THR A 197 -6.66 0.80 -11.94
C THR A 197 -7.07 1.30 -10.56
N ILE A 198 -6.28 2.20 -9.98
CA ILE A 198 -6.61 2.85 -8.70
C ILE A 198 -7.56 4.00 -8.99
N MET A 199 -8.77 3.93 -8.42
CA MET A 199 -9.79 4.97 -8.53
C MET A 199 -9.64 6.02 -7.42
N GLU A 200 -9.22 5.58 -6.23
CA GLU A 200 -9.12 6.42 -5.04
C GLU A 200 -8.08 5.84 -4.09
N ARG A 201 -7.36 6.73 -3.39
CA ARG A 201 -6.51 6.44 -2.23
C ARG A 201 -6.93 7.36 -1.09
N GLN A 202 -7.13 6.78 0.09
CA GLN A 202 -7.39 7.51 1.34
C GLN A 202 -6.32 7.13 2.35
N GLU A 203 -5.67 8.14 2.91
CA GLU A 203 -4.57 8.03 3.88
C GLU A 203 -5.11 8.41 5.27
N PHE A 204 -4.80 7.61 6.30
CA PHE A 204 -5.26 7.79 7.68
C PHE A 204 -4.10 7.79 8.69
#